data_AF-A0A8R2JS17-F1
#
_entry.id   AF-A0A8R2JS17-F1
#
_cell.length_a   1.000
_cell.length_b   1.000
_cell.length_c   1.000
_cell.angle_alpha   90.00
_cell.angle_beta   90.00
_cell.angle_gamma   90.00
#
_symmetry.space_group_name_H-M   'P 1'
#
loop_
_entity.id
_entity.type
_entity.pdbx_description
1 polymer ?
#
loop_
_entity_poly.entity_id
_entity_poly.type
_entity_poly.pdbx_seq_one_letter_code
_entity_poly.pdbx_strand_id
1 'polypeptide(L)'
;MTQKMIALPIHNVKLLDDITEIIFDRALKRQNYTHIYAQMCACMINDPKFNKLATDTKITFQKVLLKKCYDVFYTNYRQELNKLKEKMKNDKMVYILLFVYQVPKRRMSTLNNFQFDFNKKSICNCRFIGELFRKGAVPEKVILSCIRDLSKENYENYELQMHCLCTILQLVGPILSKTSYDLNKPVNKLLPSINNHGMSTTLKCLIQQVKKMHSKGWMDEGKK
;
A
#
# COMPACT_ATOMS: atom_id res chain seq x y z
N MET A 1 4.20 1.50 -24.29
CA MET A 1 3.79 2.58 -23.35
C MET A 1 5.02 3.20 -22.66
N THR A 2 5.93 2.39 -22.12
CA THR A 2 7.17 2.80 -21.43
C THR A 2 8.06 3.76 -22.25
N GLN A 3 8.31 3.45 -23.53
CA GLN A 3 9.14 4.28 -24.43
C GLN A 3 8.58 5.69 -24.67
N LYS A 4 7.25 5.84 -24.73
CA LYS A 4 6.60 7.15 -24.92
C LYS A 4 6.69 8.04 -23.67
N MET A 5 6.78 7.45 -22.47
CA MET A 5 6.92 8.21 -21.22
C MET A 5 8.36 8.64 -20.94
N ILE A 6 9.35 7.84 -21.35
CA ILE A 6 10.78 8.21 -21.27
C ILE A 6 11.11 9.39 -22.21
N ALA A 7 10.31 9.57 -23.27
CA ALA A 7 10.45 10.68 -24.22
C ALA A 7 9.91 12.03 -23.71
N LEU A 8 9.24 12.06 -22.55
CA LEU A 8 8.68 13.31 -22.01
C LEU A 8 9.81 14.23 -21.50
N PRO A 9 9.81 15.52 -21.88
CA PRO A 9 10.83 16.48 -21.45
C PRO A 9 10.57 16.93 -20.02
N ILE A 10 10.93 16.09 -19.05
CA ILE A 10 10.91 16.49 -17.63
C ILE A 10 12.17 17.30 -17.38
N HIS A 11 12.01 18.58 -17.09
CA HIS A 11 13.11 19.54 -16.95
C HIS A 11 13.11 20.28 -15.61
N ASN A 12 12.12 20.04 -14.74
CA ASN A 12 12.05 20.65 -13.41
C ASN A 12 11.37 19.73 -12.37
N VAL A 13 11.53 20.07 -11.10
CA VAL A 13 11.01 19.30 -9.95
C VAL A 13 9.47 19.23 -9.94
N LYS A 14 8.78 20.28 -10.38
CA LYS A 14 7.31 20.31 -10.42
C LYS A 14 6.77 19.27 -11.41
N LEU A 15 7.31 19.24 -12.63
CA LEU A 15 6.93 18.23 -13.64
C LEU A 15 7.27 16.81 -13.18
N LEU A 16 8.36 16.63 -12.43
CA LEU A 16 8.70 15.35 -11.83
C LEU A 16 7.67 14.92 -10.80
N ASP A 17 7.20 15.84 -9.94
CA ASP A 17 6.15 15.53 -8.96
C ASP A 17 4.81 15.24 -9.65
N ASP A 18 4.40 16.06 -10.62
CA ASP A 18 3.15 15.90 -11.37
C ASP A 18 3.09 14.56 -12.11
N ILE A 19 4.16 14.18 -12.81
CA ILE A 19 4.18 12.89 -13.51
C ILE A 19 4.15 11.73 -12.52
N THR A 20 4.85 11.87 -11.39
CA THR A 20 4.89 10.83 -10.36
C THR A 20 3.49 10.64 -9.77
N GLU A 21 2.77 11.74 -9.52
CA GLU A 21 1.38 11.70 -9.05
C GLU A 21 0.46 10.98 -10.05
N ILE A 22 0.56 11.31 -11.35
CA ILE A 22 -0.25 10.66 -12.40
C ILE A 22 0.02 9.16 -12.46
N ILE A 23 1.28 8.74 -12.39
CA ILE A 23 1.65 7.32 -12.42
C ILE A 23 1.13 6.62 -11.16
N PHE A 24 1.36 7.22 -10.00
CA PHE A 24 0.94 6.70 -8.70
C PHE A 24 -0.59 6.52 -8.63
N ASP A 25 -1.35 7.56 -8.94
CA ASP A 25 -2.81 7.53 -8.87
C ASP A 25 -3.42 6.50 -9.84
N ARG A 26 -2.84 6.37 -11.04
CA ARG A 26 -3.21 5.30 -11.98
C ARG A 26 -2.87 3.90 -11.47
N ALA A 27 -1.69 3.73 -10.85
CA ALA A 27 -1.28 2.45 -10.28
C ALA A 27 -2.21 1.99 -9.16
N LEU A 28 -2.73 2.92 -8.34
CA LEU A 28 -3.67 2.63 -7.27
C LEU A 28 -5.11 2.39 -7.78
N LYS A 29 -5.55 3.12 -8.81
CA LYS A 29 -6.89 2.94 -9.39
C LYS A 29 -7.03 1.65 -10.20
N ARG A 30 -5.93 1.13 -10.76
CA ARG A 30 -5.91 0.00 -11.70
C ARG A 30 -5.10 -1.17 -11.16
N GLN A 31 -5.61 -1.81 -10.11
CA GLN A 31 -4.91 -2.88 -9.37
C GLN A 31 -4.37 -4.01 -10.26
N ASN A 32 -5.06 -4.37 -11.35
CA ASN A 32 -4.63 -5.46 -12.26
C ASN A 32 -3.40 -5.08 -13.11
N TYR A 33 -3.18 -3.78 -13.31
CA TYR A 33 -2.09 -3.24 -14.14
C TYR A 33 -0.95 -2.67 -13.30
N THR A 34 -1.02 -2.77 -11.97
CA THR A 34 -0.01 -2.25 -11.03
C THR A 34 1.41 -2.72 -11.38
N HIS A 35 1.59 -3.96 -11.83
CA HIS A 35 2.89 -4.50 -12.26
C HIS A 35 3.49 -3.77 -13.48
N ILE A 36 2.65 -3.27 -14.40
CA ILE A 36 3.08 -2.48 -15.56
C ILE A 36 3.57 -1.10 -15.11
N TYR A 37 2.82 -0.45 -14.22
CA TYR A 37 3.23 0.83 -13.65
C TYR A 37 4.54 0.70 -12.86
N ALA A 38 4.71 -0.39 -12.09
CA ALA A 38 5.95 -0.66 -11.37
C ALA A 38 7.14 -0.87 -12.31
N GLN A 39 6.95 -1.60 -13.42
CA GLN A 39 7.98 -1.74 -14.46
C GLN A 39 8.35 -0.39 -15.05
N MET A 40 7.36 0.47 -15.25
CA MET A 40 7.57 1.83 -15.77
C MET A 40 8.40 2.68 -14.79
N CYS A 41 8.06 2.64 -13.51
CA CYS A 41 8.82 3.31 -12.46
C CYS A 41 10.27 2.80 -12.40
N ALA A 42 10.49 1.49 -12.52
CA ALA A 42 11.84 0.91 -12.57
C ALA A 42 12.66 1.48 -13.75
N CYS A 43 12.05 1.58 -14.95
CA CYS A 43 12.71 2.19 -16.10
C CYS A 43 13.05 3.67 -15.86
N MET A 44 12.14 4.44 -15.26
CA MET A 44 12.38 5.85 -14.94
C MET A 44 13.49 6.01 -13.88
N ILE A 45 13.51 5.16 -12.87
CA ILE A 45 14.54 5.19 -11.80
C ILE A 45 15.93 4.87 -12.34
N ASN A 46 16.02 4.03 -13.37
CA ASN A 46 17.32 3.67 -13.96
C ASN A 46 17.76 4.64 -15.07
N ASP A 47 16.88 5.52 -15.55
CA ASP A 47 17.24 6.51 -16.57
C ASP A 47 17.83 7.77 -15.90
N PRO A 48 19.07 8.18 -16.26
CA PRO A 48 19.73 9.35 -15.70
C PRO A 48 18.91 10.63 -15.81
N LYS A 49 18.04 10.76 -16.81
CA LYS A 49 17.17 11.93 -16.98
C LYS A 49 16.33 12.19 -15.75
N PHE A 50 15.81 11.18 -15.06
CA PHE A 50 14.93 11.36 -13.90
C PHE A 50 15.67 11.43 -12.56
N ASN A 51 17.00 11.33 -12.57
CA ASN A 51 17.86 11.33 -11.38
C ASN A 51 18.92 12.45 -11.38
N LYS A 52 19.11 13.14 -12.51
CA LYS A 52 19.98 14.31 -12.65
C LYS A 52 19.21 15.62 -12.83
N LEU A 53 17.90 15.59 -12.64
CA LEU A 53 17.06 16.76 -12.82
C LEU A 53 17.20 17.71 -11.64
N ALA A 54 17.64 18.92 -11.97
CA ALA A 54 17.96 20.03 -11.10
C ALA A 54 19.36 19.96 -10.48
N THR A 55 19.94 21.14 -10.39
CA THR A 55 21.15 21.54 -9.65
C THR A 55 21.24 21.04 -8.20
N ASP A 56 20.24 20.29 -7.71
CA ASP A 56 20.18 19.67 -6.40
C ASP A 56 19.97 18.15 -6.54
N THR A 57 21.07 17.39 -6.47
CA THR A 57 21.10 15.91 -6.52
C THR A 57 20.30 15.23 -5.41
N LYS A 58 19.68 16.01 -4.50
CA LYS A 58 18.90 15.51 -3.38
C LYS A 58 17.51 15.00 -3.76
N ILE A 59 16.89 15.46 -4.85
CA ILE A 59 15.51 15.06 -5.23
C ILE A 59 15.53 14.16 -6.47
N THR A 60 15.17 12.89 -6.30
CA THR A 60 15.08 11.90 -7.39
C THR A 60 13.65 11.39 -7.54
N PHE A 61 13.32 10.85 -8.72
CA PHE A 61 12.01 10.21 -8.95
C PHE A 61 11.69 9.15 -7.89
N GLN A 62 12.66 8.31 -7.53
CA GLN A 62 12.49 7.27 -6.51
C GLN A 62 12.09 7.87 -5.16
N LYS A 63 12.70 8.98 -4.74
CA LYS A 63 12.38 9.64 -3.46
C LYS A 63 10.97 10.23 -3.46
N VAL A 64 10.58 10.90 -4.54
CA VAL A 64 9.22 11.45 -4.70
C VAL A 64 8.17 10.35 -4.69
N LEU A 65 8.41 9.26 -5.42
CA LEU A 65 7.53 8.10 -5.48
C LEU A 65 7.36 7.42 -4.11
N LEU A 66 8.47 7.20 -3.40
CA LEU A 66 8.45 6.60 -2.06
C LEU A 66 7.75 7.49 -1.03
N LYS A 67 7.91 8.81 -1.13
CA LYS A 67 7.18 9.77 -0.29
C LYS A 67 5.67 9.63 -0.49
N LYS A 68 5.19 9.60 -1.74
CA LYS A 68 3.76 9.39 -2.05
C LYS A 68 3.24 8.05 -1.52
N CYS A 69 4.03 6.98 -1.65
CA CYS A 69 3.69 5.67 -1.08
C CYS A 69 3.57 5.70 0.46
N TYR A 70 4.51 6.40 1.13
CA TYR A 70 4.49 6.59 2.58
C TYR A 70 3.26 7.40 3.01
N ASP A 71 2.94 8.47 2.30
CA ASP A 71 1.86 9.37 2.68
C ASP A 71 0.48 8.68 2.68
N VAL A 72 0.26 7.68 1.82
CA VAL A 72 -0.96 6.86 1.87
C VAL A 72 -1.08 6.06 3.16
N PHE A 73 0.03 5.49 3.67
CA PHE A 73 -0.01 4.64 4.86
C PHE A 73 -0.05 5.41 6.18
N TYR A 74 0.73 6.49 6.29
CA TYR A 74 1.06 7.06 7.61
C TYR A 74 0.49 8.45 7.86
N THR A 75 0.25 9.26 6.82
CA THR A 75 -0.11 10.68 6.99
C THR A 75 -1.55 10.98 6.57
N ASN A 76 -1.96 10.57 5.36
CA ASN A 76 -3.24 10.97 4.79
C ASN A 76 -4.44 10.40 5.55
N TYR A 77 -4.37 9.14 6.01
CA TYR A 77 -5.48 8.51 6.72
C TYR A 77 -5.85 9.22 8.02
N ARG A 78 -4.88 9.37 8.95
CA ARG A 78 -5.16 9.93 10.27
C ARG A 78 -5.64 11.37 10.15
N GLN A 79 -5.06 12.15 9.25
CA GLN A 79 -5.47 13.53 9.03
C GLN A 79 -6.89 13.62 8.46
N GLU A 80 -7.23 12.85 7.43
CA GLU A 80 -8.57 12.89 6.82
C GLU A 80 -9.64 12.28 7.73
N LEU A 81 -9.33 11.19 8.44
CA LEU A 81 -10.22 10.60 9.43
C LEU A 81 -10.48 11.60 10.57
N ASN A 82 -9.46 12.28 11.07
CA ASN A 82 -9.62 13.29 12.12
C ASN A 82 -10.45 14.48 11.60
N LYS A 83 -10.19 14.98 10.38
CA LYS A 83 -11.01 16.04 9.76
C LYS A 83 -12.48 15.62 9.63
N LEU A 84 -12.75 14.38 9.23
CA LEU A 84 -14.12 13.85 9.14
C LEU A 84 -14.76 13.73 10.53
N LYS A 85 -14.04 13.21 11.52
CA LYS A 85 -14.50 13.11 12.91
C LYS A 85 -14.81 14.48 13.51
N GLU A 86 -13.94 15.47 13.31
CA GLU A 86 -14.15 16.85 13.80
C GLU A 86 -15.32 17.54 13.09
N LYS A 87 -15.47 17.37 11.77
CA LYS A 87 -16.68 17.82 11.06
C LYS A 87 -17.96 17.20 11.63
N MET A 88 -17.91 15.93 12.01
CA MET A 88 -19.05 15.25 12.64
C MET A 88 -19.30 15.71 14.09
N LYS A 89 -18.27 16.12 14.85
CA LYS A 89 -18.42 16.66 16.21
C LYS A 89 -18.97 18.09 16.25
N ASN A 90 -18.55 18.94 15.30
CA ASN A 90 -18.97 20.35 15.25
C ASN A 90 -20.46 20.51 14.89
N ASP A 91 -21.10 19.47 14.35
CA ASP A 91 -22.55 19.35 14.28
C ASP A 91 -23.11 18.92 15.66
N LYS A 92 -23.39 19.89 16.54
CA LYS A 92 -23.86 19.73 17.94
C LYS A 92 -24.97 18.69 18.19
N MET A 93 -25.76 18.30 17.19
CA MET A 93 -26.81 17.26 17.31
C MET A 93 -26.27 15.81 17.40
N VAL A 94 -24.99 15.59 17.10
CA VAL A 94 -24.41 14.25 16.96
C VAL A 94 -23.87 13.72 18.29
N TYR A 95 -23.38 14.58 19.19
CA TYR A 95 -22.81 14.14 20.47
C TYR A 95 -23.87 13.53 21.41
N ILE A 96 -25.10 14.07 21.35
CA ILE A 96 -26.25 13.56 22.11
C ILE A 96 -26.73 12.22 21.52
N LEU A 97 -26.70 12.06 20.18
CA LEU A 97 -27.13 10.84 19.51
C LEU A 97 -26.09 9.70 19.58
N LEU A 98 -24.78 9.98 19.52
CA LEU A 98 -23.75 8.92 19.59
C LEU A 98 -23.81 8.08 20.87
N PHE A 99 -24.33 8.65 21.97
CA PHE A 99 -24.51 7.96 23.25
C PHE A 99 -25.94 7.45 23.48
N VAL A 100 -26.95 7.96 22.76
CA VAL A 100 -28.36 7.69 23.08
C VAL A 100 -29.16 7.06 21.91
N TYR A 101 -28.87 7.36 20.64
CA TYR A 101 -29.58 6.74 19.49
C TYR A 101 -28.73 6.72 18.19
N GLN A 102 -28.78 5.58 17.51
CA GLN A 102 -28.17 5.28 16.21
C GLN A 102 -28.03 6.50 15.26
N VAL A 103 -26.78 6.79 14.88
CA VAL A 103 -26.40 7.81 13.90
C VAL A 103 -27.22 7.68 12.60
N PRO A 104 -27.73 8.77 11.98
CA PRO A 104 -28.50 8.68 10.75
C PRO A 104 -27.74 7.97 9.61
N LYS A 105 -28.39 6.96 8.99
CA LYS A 105 -27.81 6.04 7.97
C LYS A 105 -26.97 6.74 6.89
N ARG A 106 -27.37 7.95 6.45
CA ARG A 106 -26.65 8.73 5.41
C ARG A 106 -25.26 9.22 5.84
N ARG A 107 -25.03 9.53 7.13
CA ARG A 107 -23.70 9.95 7.62
C ARG A 107 -22.81 8.76 7.94
N MET A 108 -23.42 7.67 8.45
CA MET A 108 -22.75 6.38 8.58
C MET A 108 -22.29 5.85 7.21
N SER A 109 -23.06 6.06 6.13
CA SER A 109 -22.60 5.72 4.78
C SER A 109 -21.41 6.56 4.30
N THR A 110 -21.30 7.85 4.66
CA THR A 110 -20.13 8.67 4.27
C THR A 110 -18.85 8.18 4.95
N LEU A 111 -18.91 7.87 6.24
CA LEU A 111 -17.77 7.32 6.98
C LEU A 111 -17.40 5.92 6.47
N ASN A 112 -18.40 5.07 6.20
CA ASN A 112 -18.19 3.74 5.65
C ASN A 112 -17.59 3.79 4.24
N ASN A 113 -18.06 4.70 3.38
CA ASN A 113 -17.50 4.91 2.04
C ASN A 113 -16.05 5.39 2.11
N PHE A 114 -15.77 6.35 2.98
CA PHE A 114 -14.40 6.82 3.21
C PHE A 114 -13.48 5.69 3.69
N GLN A 115 -13.92 4.90 4.67
CA GLN A 115 -13.15 3.76 5.16
C GLN A 115 -12.95 2.71 4.06
N PHE A 116 -13.97 2.45 3.24
CA PHE A 116 -13.88 1.51 2.11
C PHE A 116 -12.85 1.99 1.08
N ASP A 117 -12.92 3.24 0.66
CA ASP A 117 -11.98 3.83 -0.30
C ASP A 117 -10.56 3.88 0.26
N PHE A 118 -10.42 4.20 1.54
CA PHE A 118 -9.14 4.17 2.24
C PHE A 118 -8.54 2.76 2.29
N ASN A 119 -9.33 1.77 2.68
CA ASN A 119 -8.91 0.36 2.73
C ASN A 119 -8.44 -0.10 1.35
N LYS A 120 -9.24 0.18 0.31
CA LYS A 120 -8.92 -0.14 -1.08
C LYS A 120 -7.62 0.53 -1.53
N LYS A 121 -7.46 1.84 -1.27
CA LYS A 121 -6.25 2.59 -1.62
C LYS A 121 -5.02 2.04 -0.91
N SER A 122 -5.14 1.70 0.37
CA SER A 122 -4.06 1.13 1.18
C SER A 122 -3.62 -0.25 0.69
N ILE A 123 -4.57 -1.14 0.36
CA ILE A 123 -4.29 -2.46 -0.22
C ILE A 123 -3.58 -2.31 -1.57
N CYS A 124 -4.06 -1.41 -2.43
CA CYS A 124 -3.44 -1.14 -3.73
C CYS A 124 -2.04 -0.55 -3.58
N ASN A 125 -1.82 0.31 -2.58
CA ASN A 125 -0.51 0.90 -2.29
C ASN A 125 0.47 -0.17 -1.80
N CYS A 126 0.03 -1.06 -0.92
CA CYS A 126 0.81 -2.24 -0.52
C CYS A 126 1.20 -3.11 -1.72
N ARG A 127 0.24 -3.40 -2.60
CA ARG A 127 0.50 -4.13 -3.84
C ARG A 127 1.53 -3.42 -4.71
N PHE A 128 1.41 -2.10 -4.85
CA PHE A 128 2.29 -1.31 -5.69
C PHE A 128 3.73 -1.27 -5.15
N ILE A 129 3.92 -1.07 -3.85
CA ILE A 129 5.24 -1.17 -3.21
C ILE A 129 5.86 -2.56 -3.41
N GLY A 130 5.06 -3.62 -3.27
CA GLY A 130 5.51 -5.00 -3.54
C GLY A 130 5.96 -5.19 -4.99
N GLU A 131 5.19 -4.71 -5.97
CA GLU A 131 5.58 -4.78 -7.39
C GLU A 131 6.80 -3.92 -7.70
N LEU A 132 6.93 -2.73 -7.12
CA LEU A 132 8.12 -1.90 -7.24
C LEU A 132 9.37 -2.65 -6.78
N PHE A 133 9.28 -3.38 -5.66
CA PHE A 133 10.38 -4.19 -5.16
C PHE A 133 10.72 -5.33 -6.13
N ARG A 134 9.72 -6.06 -6.63
CA ARG A 134 9.91 -7.13 -7.64
C ARG A 134 10.58 -6.63 -8.93
N LYS A 135 10.42 -5.35 -9.26
CA LYS A 135 11.03 -4.70 -10.43
C LYS A 135 12.37 -4.03 -10.14
N GLY A 136 12.91 -4.14 -8.92
CA GLY A 136 14.16 -3.50 -8.52
C GLY A 136 14.05 -1.97 -8.38
N ALA A 137 12.83 -1.43 -8.35
CA ALA A 137 12.59 0.01 -8.25
C ALA A 137 12.76 0.53 -6.82
N VAL A 138 12.71 -0.34 -5.80
CA VAL A 138 12.89 0.05 -4.39
C VAL A 138 13.84 -0.93 -3.69
N PRO A 139 14.67 -0.44 -2.76
CA PRO A 139 15.65 -1.28 -2.06
C PRO A 139 14.98 -2.19 -1.01
N GLU A 140 15.64 -3.31 -0.69
CA GLU A 140 15.15 -4.30 0.28
C GLU A 140 14.79 -3.69 1.64
N LYS A 141 15.58 -2.72 2.12
CA LYS A 141 15.30 -2.02 3.39
C LYS A 141 13.90 -1.39 3.46
N VAL A 142 13.36 -0.90 2.34
CA VAL A 142 12.04 -0.27 2.28
C VAL A 142 10.96 -1.33 2.43
N ILE A 143 11.04 -2.44 1.68
CA ILE A 143 10.04 -3.51 1.77
C ILE A 143 10.04 -4.19 3.14
N LEU A 144 11.22 -4.40 3.73
CA LEU A 144 11.35 -4.96 5.08
C LEU A 144 10.76 -4.02 6.14
N SER A 145 10.90 -2.70 5.97
CA SER A 145 10.26 -1.72 6.85
C SER A 145 8.73 -1.81 6.77
N CYS A 146 8.17 -1.89 5.54
CA CYS A 146 6.73 -2.05 5.36
C CYS A 146 6.20 -3.34 6.01
N ILE A 147 6.87 -4.48 5.81
CA ILE A 147 6.48 -5.75 6.44
C ILE A 147 6.53 -5.63 7.97
N ARG A 148 7.58 -5.02 8.51
CA ARG A 148 7.73 -4.81 9.95
C ARG A 148 6.60 -3.97 10.53
N ASP A 149 6.22 -2.88 9.87
CA ASP A 149 5.14 -2.01 10.31
C ASP A 149 3.77 -2.70 10.22
N LEU A 150 3.54 -3.49 9.17
CA LEU A 150 2.33 -4.31 9.03
C LEU A 150 2.27 -5.47 10.04
N SER A 151 3.40 -5.87 10.61
CA SER A 151 3.47 -6.94 11.62
C SER A 151 3.32 -6.44 13.06
N LYS A 152 3.35 -5.11 13.29
CA LYS A 152 3.11 -4.51 14.62
C LYS A 152 1.67 -4.71 15.07
N GLU A 153 1.44 -4.67 16.38
CA GLU A 153 0.09 -4.68 16.93
C GLU A 153 -0.66 -3.40 16.53
N ASN A 154 -1.84 -3.58 15.94
CA ASN A 154 -2.74 -2.48 15.58
C ASN A 154 -4.19 -2.96 15.69
N TYR A 155 -4.91 -2.43 16.68
CA TYR A 155 -6.30 -2.81 16.96
C TYR A 155 -7.31 -1.98 16.14
N GLU A 156 -6.97 -0.76 15.73
CA GLU A 156 -7.91 0.15 15.05
C GLU A 156 -8.21 -0.25 13.60
N ASN A 157 -7.26 -0.91 12.92
CA ASN A 157 -7.37 -1.30 11.50
C ASN A 157 -6.84 -2.71 11.25
N TYR A 158 -7.11 -3.64 12.18
CA TYR A 158 -6.54 -4.98 12.17
C TYR A 158 -6.80 -5.73 10.85
N GLU A 159 -8.06 -5.76 10.37
CA GLU A 159 -8.41 -6.50 9.16
C GLU A 159 -7.70 -5.94 7.91
N LEU A 160 -7.67 -4.61 7.77
CA LEU A 160 -6.91 -3.94 6.71
C LEU A 160 -5.41 -4.26 6.80
N GLN A 161 -4.83 -4.20 8.00
CA GLN A 161 -3.42 -4.48 8.23
C GLN A 161 -3.07 -5.92 7.82
N MET A 162 -3.88 -6.90 8.22
CA MET A 162 -3.69 -8.30 7.84
C MET A 162 -3.84 -8.50 6.33
N HIS A 163 -4.80 -7.81 5.70
CA HIS A 163 -4.96 -7.86 4.24
C HIS A 163 -3.74 -7.29 3.53
N CYS A 164 -3.23 -6.12 3.96
CA CYS A 164 -2.02 -5.51 3.43
C CYS A 164 -0.79 -6.42 3.61
N LEU A 165 -0.65 -7.05 4.78
CA LEU A 165 0.42 -8.00 5.08
C LEU A 165 0.34 -9.24 4.17
N CYS A 166 -0.87 -9.78 3.95
CA CYS A 166 -1.04 -10.89 3.01
C CYS A 166 -0.66 -10.49 1.58
N THR A 167 -1.18 -9.34 1.11
CA THR A 167 -0.90 -8.81 -0.23
C THR A 167 0.60 -8.66 -0.46
N ILE A 168 1.33 -8.08 0.49
CA ILE A 168 2.76 -7.83 0.32
C ILE A 168 3.56 -9.14 0.34
N LEU A 169 3.27 -10.05 1.29
CA LEU A 169 3.97 -11.33 1.44
C LEU A 169 3.82 -12.22 0.20
N GLN A 170 2.62 -12.26 -0.41
CA GLN A 170 2.41 -13.02 -1.65
C GLN A 170 3.31 -12.55 -2.80
N LEU A 171 3.60 -11.24 -2.87
CA LEU A 171 4.42 -10.68 -3.93
C LEU A 171 5.92 -10.83 -3.67
N VAL A 172 6.35 -10.59 -2.43
CA VAL A 172 7.78 -10.44 -2.12
C VAL A 172 8.38 -11.64 -1.39
N GLY A 173 7.57 -12.50 -0.79
CA GLY A 173 8.01 -13.72 -0.10
C GLY A 173 8.89 -14.63 -0.95
N PRO A 174 8.56 -14.92 -2.23
CA PRO A 174 9.44 -15.70 -3.12
C PRO A 174 10.82 -15.09 -3.38
N ILE A 175 10.98 -13.77 -3.20
CA ILE A 175 12.25 -13.07 -3.35
C ILE A 175 12.98 -13.03 -2.01
N LEU A 176 12.30 -12.62 -0.93
CA LEU A 176 12.87 -12.47 0.40
C LEU A 176 13.25 -13.81 1.05
N SER A 177 12.58 -14.91 0.70
CA SER A 177 12.96 -16.25 1.16
C SER A 177 14.35 -16.70 0.70
N LYS A 178 14.93 -16.02 -0.30
CA LYS A 178 16.30 -16.25 -0.78
C LYS A 178 17.32 -15.37 -0.07
N THR A 179 16.88 -14.45 0.79
CA THR A 179 17.74 -13.61 1.62
C THR A 179 17.79 -14.19 3.04
N SER A 180 18.56 -13.58 3.93
CA SER A 180 18.62 -13.99 5.34
C SER A 180 17.41 -13.55 6.17
N TYR A 181 16.39 -12.93 5.55
CA TYR A 181 15.24 -12.40 6.26
C TYR A 181 14.26 -13.51 6.68
N ASP A 182 14.00 -13.61 7.98
CA ASP A 182 13.06 -14.57 8.53
C ASP A 182 11.59 -14.16 8.28
N LEU A 183 10.91 -14.92 7.42
CA LEU A 183 9.48 -14.73 7.12
C LEU A 183 8.53 -15.45 8.08
N ASN A 184 9.04 -16.22 9.05
CA ASN A 184 8.19 -16.91 10.03
C ASN A 184 7.40 -15.91 10.88
N LYS A 185 8.06 -14.86 11.39
CA LYS A 185 7.42 -13.85 12.24
C LYS A 185 6.21 -13.17 11.58
N PRO A 186 6.31 -12.59 10.37
CA PRO A 186 5.13 -12.00 9.72
C PRO A 186 4.06 -13.02 9.35
N VAL A 187 4.40 -14.26 9.00
CA VAL A 187 3.41 -15.31 8.72
C VAL A 187 2.67 -15.75 9.98
N ASN A 188 3.38 -15.96 11.09
CA ASN A 188 2.80 -16.36 12.37
C ASN A 188 1.82 -15.32 12.92
N LYS A 189 2.02 -14.03 12.62
CA LYS A 189 1.07 -12.96 12.98
C LYS A 189 -0.31 -13.15 12.34
N LEU A 190 -0.40 -13.80 11.17
CA LEU A 190 -1.65 -14.01 10.43
C LEU A 190 -2.45 -15.22 10.94
N LEU A 191 -1.79 -16.21 11.53
CA LEU A 191 -2.41 -17.50 11.86
C LEU A 191 -3.62 -17.41 12.81
N PRO A 192 -3.60 -16.57 13.87
CA PRO A 192 -4.75 -16.45 14.77
C PRO A 192 -6.04 -15.97 14.07
N SER A 193 -5.93 -15.21 12.98
CA SER A 193 -7.09 -14.65 12.29
C SER A 193 -7.88 -15.69 11.48
N ILE A 194 -7.28 -16.86 11.16
CA ILE A 194 -7.93 -17.92 10.38
C ILE A 194 -9.17 -18.45 11.11
N ASN A 195 -9.05 -18.67 12.42
CA ASN A 195 -10.11 -19.25 13.25
C ASN A 195 -11.06 -18.19 13.82
N ASN A 196 -10.85 -16.91 13.53
CA ASN A 196 -11.71 -15.85 14.03
C ASN A 196 -13.02 -15.79 13.21
N HIS A 197 -14.15 -16.10 13.84
CA HIS A 197 -15.48 -16.10 13.19
C HIS A 197 -15.92 -14.71 12.71
N GLY A 198 -15.41 -13.62 13.29
CA GLY A 198 -15.71 -12.25 12.87
C GLY A 198 -14.89 -11.73 11.68
N MET A 199 -13.92 -12.51 11.17
CA MET A 199 -13.10 -12.11 10.01
C MET A 199 -13.75 -12.47 8.68
N SER A 200 -13.59 -11.60 7.67
CA SER A 200 -14.11 -11.85 6.32
C SER A 200 -13.52 -13.10 5.68
N THR A 201 -14.35 -13.81 4.91
CA THR A 201 -13.94 -14.99 4.15
C THR A 201 -12.80 -14.68 3.18
N THR A 202 -12.82 -13.49 2.58
CA THR A 202 -11.75 -13.00 1.69
C THR A 202 -10.40 -12.95 2.41
N LEU A 203 -10.34 -12.37 3.60
CA LEU A 203 -9.10 -12.32 4.37
C LEU A 203 -8.62 -13.72 4.77
N LYS A 204 -9.54 -14.60 5.20
CA LYS A 204 -9.19 -16.00 5.53
C LYS A 204 -8.55 -16.72 4.35
N CYS A 205 -9.11 -16.56 3.15
CA CYS A 205 -8.56 -17.12 1.91
C CYS A 205 -7.15 -16.58 1.62
N LEU A 206 -6.93 -15.27 1.76
CA LEU A 206 -5.61 -14.65 1.56
C LEU A 206 -4.57 -15.17 2.57
N ILE A 207 -4.95 -15.33 3.83
CA ILE A 207 -4.07 -15.88 4.88
C ILE A 207 -3.73 -17.35 4.57
N GLN A 208 -4.71 -18.15 4.18
CA GLN A 208 -4.48 -19.55 3.78
C GLN A 208 -3.53 -19.64 2.59
N GLN A 209 -3.67 -18.75 1.60
CA GLN A 209 -2.77 -18.68 0.45
C GLN A 209 -1.33 -18.38 0.91
N VAL A 210 -1.12 -17.37 1.76
CA VAL A 210 0.21 -17.05 2.31
C VAL A 210 0.79 -18.21 3.09
N LYS A 211 -0.01 -18.86 3.94
CA LYS A 211 0.40 -20.05 4.70
C LYS A 211 0.85 -21.19 3.77
N LYS A 212 0.09 -21.45 2.71
CA LYS A 212 0.43 -22.46 1.69
C LYS A 212 1.74 -22.12 0.97
N MET A 213 1.94 -20.86 0.59
CA MET A 213 3.19 -20.42 -0.04
C MET A 213 4.37 -20.61 0.91
N HIS A 214 4.23 -20.21 2.18
CA HIS A 214 5.26 -20.38 3.20
C HIS A 214 5.60 -21.85 3.46
N SER A 215 4.61 -22.74 3.61
CA SER A 215 4.83 -24.17 3.86
C SER A 215 5.51 -24.88 2.67
N LYS A 216 5.38 -24.34 1.46
CA LYS A 216 6.07 -24.83 0.25
C LYS A 216 7.44 -24.18 0.03
N GLY A 217 7.97 -23.45 1.02
CA GLY A 217 9.27 -22.76 0.87
C GLY A 217 9.23 -21.62 -0.14
N TRP A 218 8.08 -20.97 -0.34
CA TRP A 218 7.88 -19.84 -1.24
C TRP A 218 8.18 -20.11 -2.72
N MET A 219 8.06 -21.37 -3.15
CA MET A 219 8.21 -21.74 -4.56
C MET A 219 7.10 -21.12 -5.42
N ASP A 220 7.49 -20.47 -6.52
CA ASP A 220 6.58 -19.79 -7.45
C ASP A 220 5.90 -20.85 -8.34
N GLU A 221 4.61 -21.16 -8.09
CA GLU A 221 3.85 -22.15 -8.89
C GLU A 221 3.66 -21.71 -10.35
N GLY A 222 4.05 -20.47 -10.71
CA GLY A 222 3.75 -19.82 -12.00
C GLY A 222 4.92 -19.64 -12.98
N LYS A 223 6.03 -20.37 -12.84
CA LYS A 223 7.07 -20.44 -13.88
C LYS A 223 7.26 -21.88 -14.35
N LYS A 224 6.33 -22.34 -15.20
CA LYS A 224 6.58 -23.35 -16.21
C LYS A 224 6.41 -22.67 -17.57
#